data_AF-A0A4R0GXL1-F1
#
_entry.id   AF-A0A4R0GXL1-F1
#
_cell.length_a   1.000
_cell.length_b   1.000
_cell.length_c   1.000
_cell.angle_alpha   90.00
_cell.angle_beta   90.00
_cell.angle_gamma   90.00
#
_symmetry.space_group_name_H-M   'P 1'
#
loop_
_entity.id
_entity.type
_entity.pdbx_description
1 polymer ?
#
loop_
_entity_poly.entity_id
_entity_poly.type
_entity_poly.pdbx_seq_one_letter_code
_entity_poly.pdbx_strand_id
1 'polypeptide(L)'
;MSKQVYAAQRVATFLGVVKWLTIAVLGVGGVLTGLQLITAGTSSTEQALGFLVLVVAGVNALVTWALFGWLQHMLGMLTVIAANTAPVLQPNLSAPVPAFTQQGL
;
A
#
# COMPACT_ATOMS: atom_id res chain seq x y z
N MET A 1 4.54 21.86 -4.48
CA MET A 1 4.73 20.52 -3.87
C MET A 1 6.21 20.29 -3.63
N SER A 2 6.63 19.91 -2.42
CA SER A 2 8.04 19.61 -2.14
C SER A 2 8.46 18.29 -2.81
N LYS A 3 9.75 18.13 -3.15
CA LYS A 3 10.30 16.92 -3.80
C LYS A 3 9.96 15.62 -3.02
N GLN A 4 9.80 15.72 -1.71
CA GLN A 4 9.46 14.61 -0.81
C GLN A 4 8.01 14.12 -1.00
N VAL A 5 7.04 15.04 -1.18
CA VAL A 5 5.63 14.69 -1.45
C VAL A 5 5.51 13.97 -2.80
N TYR A 6 6.28 14.41 -3.80
CA TYR A 6 6.33 13.77 -5.11
C TYR A 6 6.91 12.34 -5.06
N ALA A 7 7.96 12.12 -4.27
CA ALA A 7 8.55 10.80 -4.08
C ALA A 7 7.57 9.81 -3.40
N ALA A 8 6.88 10.25 -2.34
CA ALA A 8 5.92 9.41 -1.63
C ALA A 8 4.70 9.02 -2.49
N GLN A 9 4.24 9.93 -3.35
CA GLN A 9 3.13 9.66 -4.27
C GLN A 9 3.52 8.62 -5.34
N ARG A 10 4.77 8.66 -5.84
CA ARG A 10 5.30 7.62 -6.75
C ARG A 10 5.37 6.24 -6.08
N VAL A 11 5.76 6.18 -4.81
CA VAL A 11 5.79 4.92 -4.04
C VAL A 11 4.37 4.34 -3.89
N ALA A 12 3.37 5.18 -3.59
CA ALA A 12 1.97 4.74 -3.51
C ALA A 12 1.45 4.19 -4.85
N THR A 13 1.78 4.84 -5.97
CA THR A 13 1.43 4.33 -7.31
C THR A 13 2.14 3.01 -7.62
N PHE A 14 3.43 2.89 -7.31
CA PHE A 14 4.19 1.66 -7.52
C PHE A 14 3.62 0.49 -6.72
N LEU A 15 3.27 0.71 -5.45
CA LEU A 15 2.61 -0.30 -4.62
C LEU A 15 1.25 -0.72 -5.20
N GLY A 16 0.50 0.22 -5.78
CA GLY A 16 -0.74 -0.08 -6.50
C GLY A 16 -0.51 -1.02 -7.69
N VAL A 17 0.54 -0.80 -8.48
CA VAL A 17 0.90 -1.68 -9.62
C VAL A 17 1.35 -3.05 -9.13
N VAL A 18 2.23 -3.10 -8.12
CA VAL A 18 2.71 -4.36 -7.54
C VAL A 18 1.56 -5.18 -6.98
N LYS A 19 0.59 -4.56 -6.29
CA LYS A 19 -0.61 -5.23 -5.80
C LYS A 19 -1.34 -5.99 -6.91
N TRP A 20 -1.61 -5.32 -8.03
CA TRP A 20 -2.36 -5.93 -9.13
C TRP A 20 -1.57 -7.02 -9.84
N LEU A 21 -0.26 -6.84 -10.02
CA LEU A 21 0.61 -7.88 -10.58
C LEU A 21 0.64 -9.12 -9.68
N THR A 22 0.79 -8.95 -8.37
CA THR A 22 0.80 -10.06 -7.42
C THR A 22 -0.53 -10.81 -7.41
N ILE A 23 -1.65 -10.08 -7.42
CA ILE A 23 -2.99 -10.69 -7.54
C ILE A 23 -3.14 -11.45 -8.86
N ALA A 24 -2.66 -10.90 -9.97
CA ALA A 24 -2.74 -11.56 -11.26
C ALA A 24 -1.93 -12.86 -11.29
N VAL A 25 -0.69 -12.84 -10.79
CA VAL A 25 0.18 -14.03 -10.76
C VAL A 25 -0.38 -15.11 -9.84
N LEU A 26 -0.74 -14.75 -8.61
CA LEU A 26 -1.27 -15.71 -7.62
C LEU A 26 -2.67 -16.20 -8.00
N GLY A 27 -3.51 -15.30 -8.50
CA GLY A 27 -4.87 -15.61 -8.93
C GLY A 27 -4.87 -16.51 -10.16
N VAL A 28 -4.21 -16.10 -11.25
CA VAL A 28 -4.18 -16.90 -12.49
C VAL A 28 -3.43 -18.22 -12.26
N GLY A 29 -2.29 -18.20 -11.57
CA GLY A 29 -1.54 -19.42 -11.27
C GLY A 29 -2.35 -20.40 -10.41
N GLY A 30 -3.01 -19.90 -9.37
CA GLY A 30 -3.88 -20.72 -8.51
C GLY A 30 -5.10 -21.25 -9.24
N VAL A 31 -5.73 -20.45 -10.10
CA VAL A 31 -6.88 -20.87 -10.92
C VAL A 31 -6.49 -21.97 -11.90
N LEU A 32 -5.39 -21.79 -12.65
CA LEU A 32 -4.92 -22.79 -13.62
C LEU A 32 -4.55 -24.10 -12.91
N THR A 33 -3.82 -24.02 -11.80
CA THR A 33 -3.43 -25.20 -11.03
C THR A 33 -4.64 -25.93 -10.45
N GLY A 34 -5.59 -25.20 -9.87
CA GLY A 34 -6.82 -25.77 -9.31
C GLY A 34 -7.69 -26.42 -10.38
N LEU A 35 -7.88 -25.77 -11.53
CA LEU A 35 -8.62 -26.32 -12.67
C LEU A 35 -7.96 -27.57 -13.25
N GLN A 36 -6.63 -27.60 -13.36
CA GLN A 36 -5.91 -28.76 -13.81
C GLN A 36 -6.14 -29.96 -12.89
N LEU A 37 -6.06 -29.77 -11.57
CA LEU A 37 -6.33 -30.84 -10.60
C LEU A 37 -7.78 -31.34 -10.65
N ILE A 38 -8.74 -30.45 -10.88
CA ILE A 38 -10.17 -30.83 -11.00
C ILE A 38 -10.44 -31.61 -12.29
N THR A 39 -9.86 -31.18 -13.41
CA THR A 39 -10.22 -31.72 -14.74
C THR A 39 -9.36 -32.90 -15.17
N ALA A 40 -8.09 -32.93 -14.75
CA ALA A 40 -7.16 -34.02 -15.06
C ALA A 40 -6.99 -35.03 -13.90
N GLY A 41 -7.53 -34.72 -12.71
CA GLY A 41 -7.49 -35.61 -11.56
C GLY A 41 -8.26 -36.90 -11.80
N THR A 42 -7.61 -38.03 -11.54
CA THR A 42 -8.17 -39.38 -11.70
C THR A 42 -8.83 -39.89 -10.41
N SER A 43 -8.50 -39.27 -9.27
CA SER A 43 -9.05 -39.61 -7.96
C SER A 43 -9.93 -38.48 -7.39
N SER A 44 -10.88 -38.85 -6.53
CA SER A 44 -11.71 -37.87 -5.80
C SER A 44 -10.88 -36.96 -4.89
N THR A 45 -9.76 -37.45 -4.37
CA THR A 45 -8.82 -36.67 -3.56
C THR A 45 -8.12 -35.58 -4.38
N GLU A 46 -7.66 -35.87 -5.59
CA GLU A 46 -7.05 -34.88 -6.48
C GLU A 46 -8.03 -33.77 -6.85
N GLN A 47 -9.28 -34.12 -7.16
CA GLN A 47 -10.32 -33.15 -7.46
C GLN A 47 -10.65 -32.27 -6.24
N ALA A 48 -10.75 -32.86 -5.04
CA ALA A 48 -10.96 -32.12 -3.80
C ALA A 48 -9.79 -31.16 -3.50
N LEU A 49 -8.54 -31.58 -3.74
CA LEU A 49 -7.37 -30.72 -3.64
C LEU A 49 -7.44 -29.55 -4.64
N GLY A 50 -7.91 -29.81 -5.86
CA GLY A 50 -8.11 -28.75 -6.85
C GLY A 50 -9.09 -27.67 -6.38
N PHE A 51 -10.23 -28.05 -5.79
CA PHE A 51 -11.16 -27.09 -5.18
C PHE A 51 -10.51 -26.32 -4.02
N LEU A 52 -9.74 -27.00 -3.17
CA LEU A 52 -9.04 -26.35 -2.06
C LEU A 52 -8.01 -25.33 -2.55
N VAL A 53 -7.27 -25.64 -3.61
CA VAL A 53 -6.34 -24.70 -4.26
C VAL A 53 -7.07 -23.46 -4.78
N LEU A 54 -8.24 -23.60 -5.39
CA LEU A 54 -9.05 -22.46 -5.84
C LEU A 54 -9.49 -21.55 -4.68
N VAL A 55 -9.95 -22.15 -3.58
CA VAL A 55 -10.34 -21.40 -2.37
C VAL A 55 -9.15 -20.65 -1.79
N VAL A 56 -8.01 -21.32 -1.64
CA VAL A 56 -6.77 -20.72 -1.11
C VAL A 56 -6.29 -19.59 -2.01
N ALA A 57 -6.34 -19.76 -3.34
CA ALA A 57 -5.97 -18.71 -4.29
C ALA A 57 -6.89 -17.48 -4.16
N GLY A 58 -8.21 -17.69 -4.03
CA GLY A 58 -9.18 -16.62 -3.81
C GLY A 58 -8.94 -15.87 -2.50
N VAL A 59 -8.71 -16.59 -1.40
CA VAL A 59 -8.40 -15.99 -0.09
C VAL A 59 -7.09 -15.19 -0.16
N ASN A 60 -6.05 -15.73 -0.78
CA ASN A 60 -4.76 -15.05 -0.90
C ASN A 60 -4.86 -13.77 -1.76
N ALA A 61 -5.64 -13.82 -2.84
CA ALA A 61 -5.94 -12.64 -3.66
C ALA A 61 -6.66 -11.54 -2.85
N LEU A 62 -7.66 -11.92 -2.03
CA LEU A 62 -8.36 -10.98 -1.15
C LEU A 62 -7.45 -10.39 -0.08
N VAL A 63 -6.63 -11.21 0.57
CA VAL A 63 -5.66 -10.76 1.58
C VAL A 63 -4.65 -9.79 0.96
N THR A 64 -4.09 -10.12 -0.21
CA THR A 64 -3.18 -9.25 -0.94
C THR A 64 -3.86 -7.92 -1.31
N TRP A 65 -5.09 -7.99 -1.82
CA TRP A 65 -5.86 -6.81 -2.16
C TRP A 65 -6.09 -5.89 -0.95
N ALA A 66 -6.48 -6.48 0.19
CA ALA A 66 -6.74 -5.74 1.43
C ALA A 66 -5.46 -5.13 2.01
N LEU A 67 -4.37 -5.89 2.15
CA LEU A 67 -3.12 -5.42 2.75
C LEU A 67 -2.48 -4.28 1.93
N PHE A 68 -2.31 -4.48 0.63
CA PHE A 68 -1.72 -3.46 -0.23
C PHE A 68 -2.69 -2.29 -0.46
N GLY A 69 -4.01 -2.54 -0.49
CA GLY A 69 -5.02 -1.48 -0.53
C GLY A 69 -4.97 -0.58 0.71
N TRP A 70 -4.89 -1.19 1.89
CA TRP A 70 -4.71 -0.48 3.16
C TRP A 70 -3.42 0.33 3.19
N LEU A 71 -2.29 -0.28 2.81
CA LEU A 71 -1.00 0.40 2.76
C LEU A 71 -1.01 1.60 1.81
N GLN A 72 -1.58 1.44 0.61
CA GLN A 72 -1.74 2.52 -0.36
C GLN A 72 -2.60 3.67 0.20
N HIS A 73 -3.70 3.34 0.88
CA HIS A 73 -4.58 4.33 1.49
C HIS A 73 -3.90 5.11 2.62
N MET A 74 -3.20 4.40 3.52
CA MET A 74 -2.45 5.01 4.63
C MET A 74 -1.34 5.93 4.13
N LEU A 75 -0.56 5.51 3.13
CA LEU A 75 0.46 6.35 2.51
C LEU A 75 -0.15 7.60 1.87
N GLY A 76 -1.30 7.46 1.18
CA GLY A 76 -2.06 8.58 0.65
C GLY A 76 -2.41 9.60 1.74
N MET A 77 -3.02 9.14 2.84
CA MET A 77 -3.38 10.02 3.96
C MET A 77 -2.16 10.71 4.58
N LEU A 78 -1.06 9.97 4.81
CA LEU A 78 0.17 10.53 5.37
C LEU A 78 0.77 11.61 4.46
N THR A 79 0.74 11.42 3.14
CA THR A 79 1.21 12.45 2.20
C THR A 79 0.37 13.72 2.25
N VAL A 80 -0.95 13.59 2.39
CA VAL A 80 -1.86 14.74 2.52
C VAL A 80 -1.61 15.47 3.83
N ILE A 81 -1.47 14.75 4.94
CA ILE A 81 -1.16 15.36 6.25
C ILE A 81 0.18 16.10 6.19
N ALA A 82 1.23 15.46 5.67
CA ALA A 82 2.56 16.06 5.55
C ALA A 82 2.55 17.33 4.69
N ALA A 83 1.80 17.34 3.59
CA ALA A 83 1.65 18.51 2.73
C ALA A 83 0.96 19.70 3.45
N ASN A 84 0.01 19.41 4.35
CA ASN A 84 -0.75 20.44 5.07
C ASN A 84 -0.11 20.88 6.39
N THR A 85 0.78 20.07 6.99
CA THR A 85 1.50 20.40 8.24
C THR A 85 2.88 21.02 8.01
N ALA A 86 3.50 20.78 6.84
CA ALA A 86 4.78 21.42 6.49
C ALA A 86 4.80 22.96 6.54
N PRO A 87 3.72 23.70 6.19
CA PRO A 87 3.69 25.16 6.32
C PRO A 87 3.66 25.65 7.77
N VAL A 88 3.12 24.85 8.70
CA VAL A 88 2.92 25.24 10.11
C VAL A 88 4.21 25.13 10.92
N LEU A 89 5.15 24.29 10.48
CA LEU A 89 6.41 24.01 11.18
C LEU A 89 7.59 24.85 10.70
N GLN A 90 7.40 25.82 9.79
CA GLN A 90 8.45 26.80 9.52
C GLN A 90 8.52 27.78 10.70
N PRO A 91 9.58 27.74 11.54
CA PRO A 91 9.79 28.80 12.51
C PRO A 91 9.87 30.12 11.72
N ASN A 92 9.06 31.09 12.11
CA ASN A 92 9.09 32.43 11.54
C ASN A 92 10.44 33.07 11.91
N LEU A 93 11.48 32.81 11.09
CA LEU A 93 12.84 33.36 11.24
C LEU A 93 12.89 34.88 11.05
N SER A 94 11.75 35.50 10.77
CA SER A 94 11.54 36.94 10.61
C SER A 94 10.78 37.57 11.77
N ALA A 95 10.46 36.83 12.84
CA ALA A 95 9.94 37.45 14.06
C ALA A 95 11.03 38.37 14.65
N PRO A 96 10.77 39.68 14.83
CA PRO A 96 11.73 40.58 15.45
C PRO A 96 12.11 40.04 16.82
N VAL A 97 13.42 39.94 17.09
CA VAL A 97 13.93 39.63 18.43
C VAL A 97 13.28 40.62 19.40
N PRO A 98 12.55 40.18 20.44
CA PRO A 98 12.01 41.11 21.41
C PRO A 98 13.18 41.85 22.03
N ALA A 99 13.17 43.18 21.92
CA ALA A 99 14.16 44.03 22.56
C ALA A 99 13.96 43.93 24.08
N PHE A 100 14.54 42.89 24.69
CA PHE A 100 14.63 42.80 26.13
C PHE A 100 15.61 43.87 26.61
N THR A 101 15.03 44.99 27.04
CA THR A 101 15.48 45.79 28.19
C THR A 101 16.99 46.04 28.28
N GLN A 102 17.48 47.05 27.56
CA GLN A 102 18.60 47.89 28.00
C GLN A 102 18.07 49.15 28.72
N GLN A 103 17.32 48.96 29.81
CA GLN A 103 17.09 50.02 30.79
C GLN A 103 17.50 49.50 32.16
N GLY A 104 18.66 49.96 32.63
CA GLY A 104 19.13 49.78 34.00
C GLY A 104 20.44 49.03 34.12
N LEU A 105 21.55 49.75 33.98
CA LEU A 105 22.62 49.89 34.99
C LEU A 105 23.56 51.02 34.56
#